data_AF-A0A939XLN6-F1
#
_entry.id   AF-A0A939XLN6-F1
#
_cell.length_a   1.000
_cell.length_b   1.000
_cell.length_c   1.000
_cell.angle_alpha   90.00
_cell.angle_beta   90.00
_cell.angle_gamma   90.00
#
_symmetry.space_group_name_H-M   'P 1'
#
loop_
_entity.id
_entity.type
_entity.pdbx_description
1 polymer ?
#
loop_
_entity_poly.entity_id
_entity_poly.type
_entity_poly.pdbx_seq_one_letter_code
_entity_poly.pdbx_strand_id
1 'polypeptide(L)'
;MEKNGNDRGGMDRREFFQYAGIAGAALALGTIMPGRTQAAEAQRKEDFGKAHVIEFNKDTGTPGFWDNSRAPVLTIKSGEVVHIETGMHLLGKMKPGVTIEGWKEYYEQAIAKDPDVYTYPDEKTGAKKIQKGAGHHTLVGPINIEEAEPGDVLQVEILAIDPGDYGFN
;
A
#
# COMPACT_ATOMS: atom_id res chain seq x y z
N MET A 1 -18.67 33.30 -9.87
CA MET A 1 -17.84 33.08 -11.07
C MET A 1 -16.41 33.22 -10.61
N GLU A 2 -15.78 32.12 -10.19
CA GLU A 2 -14.35 32.07 -9.88
C GLU A 2 -13.91 30.61 -10.03
N LYS A 3 -12.94 30.39 -10.92
CA LYS A 3 -12.16 29.14 -10.96
C LYS A 3 -10.93 29.33 -10.07
N ASN A 4 -10.25 28.21 -9.82
CA ASN A 4 -8.96 28.02 -9.12
C ASN A 4 -9.14 27.45 -7.71
N GLY A 5 -8.61 26.28 -7.37
CA GLY A 5 -7.95 25.28 -8.22
C GLY A 5 -7.04 24.38 -7.39
N ASN A 6 -7.15 23.06 -7.54
CA ASN A 6 -6.20 22.12 -6.95
C ASN A 6 -6.05 20.82 -7.77
N ASP A 7 -5.88 20.94 -9.09
CA ASP A 7 -5.31 19.86 -9.91
C ASP A 7 -3.79 19.82 -9.70
N ARG A 8 -3.31 19.27 -8.57
CA ARG A 8 -1.86 19.21 -8.26
C ARG A 8 -1.47 18.03 -7.39
N GLY A 9 -0.53 17.21 -7.89
CA GLY A 9 0.44 16.50 -7.07
C GLY A 9 0.55 15.01 -7.37
N GLY A 10 -0.54 14.29 -7.11
CA GLY A 10 -0.55 12.83 -7.17
C GLY A 10 -0.83 12.23 -8.55
N MET A 11 -0.40 10.98 -8.71
CA MET A 11 -0.60 10.16 -9.90
C MET A 11 -2.06 9.74 -9.97
N ASP A 12 -2.87 10.46 -10.76
CA ASP A 12 -4.28 10.10 -11.02
C ASP A 12 -4.34 8.64 -11.52
N ARG A 13 -5.46 7.95 -11.28
CA ARG A 13 -5.70 6.57 -11.73
C ARG A 13 -5.43 6.42 -13.23
N ARG A 14 -5.69 7.46 -14.02
CA ARG A 14 -5.36 7.54 -15.46
C ARG A 14 -3.85 7.57 -15.72
N GLU A 15 -3.07 8.31 -14.93
CA GLU A 15 -1.61 8.32 -15.03
C GLU A 15 -1.00 7.01 -14.52
N PHE A 16 -1.57 6.39 -13.48
CA PHE A 16 -1.17 5.05 -13.05
C PHE A 16 -1.36 4.02 -14.18
N PHE A 17 -2.50 4.03 -14.88
CA PHE A 17 -2.74 3.14 -16.02
C PHE A 17 -1.87 3.45 -17.25
N GLN A 18 -1.32 4.68 -17.36
CA GLN A 18 -0.30 5.02 -18.35
C GLN A 18 1.09 4.52 -17.92
N TYR A 19 1.42 4.59 -16.63
CA TYR A 19 2.68 4.11 -16.05
C TYR A 19 2.79 2.58 -16.00
N ALA A 20 1.68 1.91 -15.69
CA ALA A 20 1.55 0.46 -15.61
C ALA A 20 1.13 -0.18 -16.96
N GLY A 21 1.22 0.59 -18.06
CA GLY A 21 1.07 0.09 -19.42
C GLY A 21 -0.22 -0.68 -19.69
N ILE A 22 -1.39 -0.02 -19.74
CA ILE A 22 -2.56 -0.67 -20.35
C ILE A 22 -2.18 -1.16 -21.76
N ALA A 23 -2.22 -2.47 -21.94
CA ALA A 23 -2.03 -3.15 -23.20
C ALA A 23 -3.10 -2.72 -24.22
N GLY A 24 -2.82 -1.64 -24.96
CA GLY A 24 -3.70 -1.14 -26.02
C GLY A 24 -3.62 0.37 -26.23
N ALA A 25 -2.94 0.76 -27.32
CA ALA A 25 -3.01 2.08 -27.97
C ALA A 25 -2.34 3.29 -27.27
N ALA A 26 -1.00 3.32 -27.30
CA ALA A 26 -0.22 4.57 -27.30
C ALA A 26 0.89 4.54 -28.39
N LEU A 27 0.51 4.32 -29.65
CA LEU A 27 1.42 4.49 -30.77
C LEU A 27 1.74 5.98 -30.99
N ALA A 28 3.02 6.25 -31.28
CA ALA A 28 3.63 7.52 -31.68
C ALA A 28 3.79 8.60 -30.60
N LEU A 29 5.05 8.89 -30.25
CA LEU A 29 5.74 10.12 -30.69
C LEU A 29 7.25 10.10 -30.33
N GLY A 30 8.11 10.51 -31.26
CA GLY A 30 9.42 11.09 -30.96
C GLY A 30 10.61 10.15 -30.70
N THR A 31 11.51 10.04 -31.67
CA THR A 31 12.79 9.31 -31.55
C THR A 31 13.82 10.03 -30.66
N ILE A 32 14.24 9.38 -29.58
CA ILE A 32 15.58 9.53 -28.96
C ILE A 32 16.05 8.12 -28.60
N MET A 33 17.26 7.72 -29.00
CA MET A 33 17.78 6.38 -28.63
C MET A 33 17.97 6.31 -27.12
N PRO A 34 17.27 5.41 -26.40
CA PRO A 34 17.53 5.22 -24.98
C PRO A 34 18.86 4.48 -24.81
N GLY A 35 19.63 4.84 -23.78
CA GLY A 35 20.74 3.97 -23.34
C GLY A 35 20.20 2.58 -22.97
N ARG A 36 21.01 1.52 -23.11
CA ARG A 36 20.58 0.12 -22.87
C ARG A 36 19.78 -0.09 -21.58
N THR A 37 20.15 0.60 -20.50
CA THR A 37 19.43 0.58 -19.21
C THR A 37 18.01 1.14 -19.35
N GLN A 38 17.86 2.31 -19.96
CA GLN A 38 16.57 2.98 -20.15
C GLN A 38 15.68 2.26 -21.17
N ALA A 39 16.28 1.60 -22.18
CA ALA A 39 15.55 0.72 -23.08
C ALA A 39 15.03 -0.53 -22.34
N ALA A 40 15.85 -1.16 -21.49
CA ALA A 40 15.45 -2.32 -20.69
C ALA A 40 14.46 -1.95 -19.55
N GLU A 41 14.48 -0.72 -19.03
CA GLU A 41 13.48 -0.21 -18.09
C GLU A 41 12.17 0.14 -18.79
N ALA A 42 12.20 0.72 -20.00
CA ALA A 42 11.00 0.94 -20.80
C ALA A 42 10.36 -0.39 -21.23
N GLN A 43 11.17 -1.33 -21.71
CA GLN A 43 10.70 -2.65 -22.12
C GLN A 43 10.11 -3.44 -20.94
N ARG A 44 10.75 -3.41 -19.76
CA ARG A 44 10.16 -4.01 -18.53
C ARG A 44 8.86 -3.35 -18.08
N LYS A 45 8.62 -2.07 -18.41
CA LYS A 45 7.33 -1.40 -18.17
C LYS A 45 6.25 -1.80 -19.17
N GLU A 46 6.64 -2.23 -20.38
CA GLU A 46 5.74 -2.83 -21.37
C GLU A 46 5.46 -4.32 -21.11
N ASP A 47 6.34 -5.01 -20.37
CA ASP A 47 6.21 -6.43 -19.98
C ASP A 47 5.27 -6.68 -18.78
N PHE A 48 4.70 -5.64 -18.16
CA PHE A 48 3.77 -5.80 -17.04
C PHE A 48 2.47 -6.51 -17.46
N GLY A 49 1.98 -7.36 -16.56
CA GLY A 49 0.67 -7.99 -16.67
C GLY A 49 -0.47 -6.99 -16.41
N LYS A 50 -1.64 -7.51 -16.04
CA LYS A 50 -2.80 -6.66 -15.72
C LYS A 50 -2.47 -5.71 -14.55
N ALA A 51 -2.88 -4.45 -14.69
CA ALA A 51 -2.84 -3.47 -13.62
C ALA A 51 -4.14 -3.51 -12.79
N HIS A 52 -4.01 -3.43 -11.46
CA HIS A 52 -5.10 -3.42 -10.48
C HIS A 52 -4.96 -2.22 -9.53
N VAL A 53 -6.04 -1.86 -8.83
CA VAL A 53 -6.05 -0.79 -7.83
C VAL A 53 -6.77 -1.30 -6.58
N ILE A 54 -6.18 -1.07 -5.40
CA ILE A 54 -6.81 -1.32 -4.10
C ILE A 54 -6.96 0.04 -3.41
N GLU A 55 -8.20 0.45 -3.19
CA GLU A 55 -8.54 1.64 -2.40
C GLU A 55 -8.45 1.34 -0.90
N PHE A 56 -8.05 2.34 -0.10
CA PHE A 56 -8.05 2.19 1.36
C PHE A 56 -9.46 2.38 1.93
N ASN A 57 -9.99 1.34 2.57
CA ASN A 57 -11.27 1.38 3.28
C ASN A 57 -11.31 0.34 4.41
N LYS A 58 -12.42 0.31 5.15
CA LYS A 58 -12.67 -0.63 6.28
C LYS A 58 -12.62 -2.11 5.91
N ASP A 59 -12.84 -2.46 4.66
CA ASP A 59 -12.87 -3.84 4.17
C ASP A 59 -11.53 -4.24 3.54
N THR A 60 -10.67 -3.29 3.18
CA THR A 60 -9.31 -3.53 2.66
C THR A 60 -8.19 -3.34 3.69
N GLY A 61 -8.40 -2.53 4.74
CA GLY A 61 -7.38 -2.22 5.75
C GLY A 61 -7.56 -2.93 7.10
N THR A 62 -6.45 -3.38 7.71
CA THR A 62 -6.39 -3.84 9.10
C THR A 62 -5.61 -2.87 9.99
N PRO A 63 -5.93 -2.78 11.29
CA PRO A 63 -5.12 -2.06 12.27
C PRO A 63 -3.87 -2.89 12.62
N GLY A 64 -2.90 -2.98 11.72
CA GLY A 64 -1.52 -3.29 12.10
C GLY A 64 -1.23 -4.73 12.52
N PHE A 65 -2.02 -5.71 12.08
CA PHE A 65 -1.75 -7.12 12.31
C PHE A 65 -1.82 -7.96 11.04
N TRP A 66 -1.04 -9.03 11.03
CA TRP A 66 -1.03 -10.03 9.97
C TRP A 66 -1.89 -11.23 10.37
N ASP A 67 -2.90 -11.54 9.55
CA ASP A 67 -3.70 -12.74 9.70
C ASP A 67 -3.84 -13.50 8.38
N ASN A 68 -3.43 -14.76 8.40
CA ASN A 68 -3.47 -15.68 7.26
C ASN A 68 -4.81 -16.43 7.15
N SER A 69 -5.75 -16.24 8.08
CA SER A 69 -7.12 -16.77 7.96
C SER A 69 -8.06 -15.83 7.19
N ARG A 70 -7.67 -14.54 7.08
CA ARG A 70 -8.40 -13.51 6.36
C ARG A 70 -8.41 -13.78 4.85
N ALA A 71 -9.61 -13.73 4.26
CA ALA A 71 -9.78 -13.82 2.80
C ALA A 71 -9.01 -12.69 2.08
N PRO A 72 -8.38 -12.95 0.93
CA PRO A 72 -7.67 -11.93 0.17
C PRO A 72 -8.65 -10.89 -0.38
N VAL A 73 -8.21 -9.62 -0.37
CA VAL A 73 -8.96 -8.50 -0.93
C VAL A 73 -8.76 -8.38 -2.45
N LEU A 74 -7.69 -9.00 -2.95
CA LEU A 74 -7.34 -9.13 -4.36
C LEU A 74 -6.53 -10.42 -4.56
N THR A 75 -6.76 -11.10 -5.67
CA THR A 75 -5.89 -12.20 -6.16
C THR A 75 -5.28 -11.76 -7.49
N ILE A 76 -3.96 -11.93 -7.63
CA ILE A 76 -3.20 -11.55 -8.83
C ILE A 76 -2.27 -12.67 -9.30
N LYS A 77 -1.80 -12.57 -10.55
CA LYS A 77 -0.75 -13.43 -11.10
C LYS A 77 0.63 -12.79 -10.95
N SER A 78 1.68 -13.61 -11.04
CA SER A 78 3.06 -13.11 -11.15
C SER A 78 3.20 -12.19 -12.37
N GLY A 79 3.89 -11.05 -12.19
CA GLY A 79 4.06 -10.01 -13.21
C GLY A 79 2.92 -8.97 -13.31
N GLU A 80 1.80 -9.16 -12.61
CA GLU A 80 0.73 -8.15 -12.51
C GLU A 80 1.10 -7.02 -11.54
N VAL A 81 0.55 -5.82 -11.78
CA VAL A 81 0.89 -4.59 -11.03
C VAL A 81 -0.30 -4.14 -10.18
N VAL A 82 -0.04 -3.66 -8.96
CA VAL A 82 -1.09 -3.17 -8.06
C VAL A 82 -0.75 -1.78 -7.53
N HIS A 83 -1.61 -0.79 -7.78
CA HIS A 83 -1.62 0.45 -7.01
C HIS A 83 -2.31 0.17 -5.68
N ILE A 84 -1.58 0.28 -4.57
CA ILE A 84 -2.13 0.14 -3.22
C ILE A 84 -2.23 1.52 -2.59
N GLU A 85 -3.45 2.04 -2.45
CA GLU A 85 -3.69 3.21 -1.59
C GLU A 85 -3.44 2.78 -0.14
N THR A 86 -2.43 3.36 0.51
CA THR A 86 -2.11 3.03 1.90
C THR A 86 -2.89 3.92 2.86
N GLY A 87 -3.54 3.32 3.86
CA GLY A 87 -4.20 4.10 4.90
C GLY A 87 -3.18 4.75 5.83
N MET A 88 -3.39 6.02 6.20
CA MET A 88 -2.59 6.68 7.22
C MET A 88 -2.69 5.95 8.58
N HIS A 89 -1.72 6.17 9.46
CA HIS A 89 -1.64 5.59 10.81
C HIS A 89 -2.98 5.61 11.58
N LEU A 90 -3.27 4.54 12.34
CA LEU A 90 -4.54 4.29 13.03
C LEU A 90 -5.78 4.32 12.11
N LEU A 91 -5.76 3.55 11.01
CA LEU A 91 -6.87 3.45 10.04
C LEU A 91 -7.35 4.81 9.50
N GLY A 92 -6.40 5.69 9.12
CA GLY A 92 -6.71 7.00 8.57
C GLY A 92 -7.08 8.07 9.60
N LYS A 93 -6.98 7.77 10.90
CA LYS A 93 -7.31 8.73 11.97
C LYS A 93 -6.23 9.80 12.19
N MET A 94 -4.96 9.51 11.90
CA MET A 94 -3.91 10.52 12.00
C MET A 94 -4.01 11.56 10.89
N LYS A 95 -4.19 12.82 11.28
CA LYS A 95 -4.41 13.99 10.41
C LYS A 95 -3.73 15.23 11.03
N PRO A 96 -3.45 16.28 10.25
CA PRO A 96 -2.93 17.54 10.79
C PRO A 96 -3.85 18.10 11.89
N GLY A 97 -3.26 18.51 13.01
CA GLY A 97 -3.99 19.05 14.17
C GLY A 97 -4.48 18.02 15.20
N VAL A 98 -4.28 16.71 14.99
CA VAL A 98 -4.50 15.71 16.06
C VAL A 98 -3.47 15.93 17.18
N THR A 99 -3.94 16.06 18.42
CA THR A 99 -3.06 16.18 19.60
C THR A 99 -2.55 14.82 20.08
N ILE A 100 -1.56 14.82 20.98
CA ILE A 100 -1.03 13.58 21.56
C ILE A 100 -2.09 12.83 22.39
N GLU A 101 -3.02 13.54 23.03
CA GLU A 101 -4.17 12.96 23.74
C GLU A 101 -5.14 12.30 22.77
N GLY A 102 -5.45 12.96 21.64
CA GLY A 102 -6.30 12.37 20.60
C GLY A 102 -5.67 11.15 19.92
N TRP A 103 -4.36 11.20 19.63
CA TRP A 103 -3.60 10.03 19.18
C TRP A 103 -3.69 8.88 20.18
N LYS A 104 -3.50 9.18 21.48
CA LYS A 104 -3.54 8.18 22.55
C LYS A 104 -4.91 7.53 22.65
N GLU A 105 -5.99 8.31 22.63
CA GLU A 105 -7.36 7.80 22.64
C GLU A 105 -7.62 6.85 21.45
N TYR A 106 -7.17 7.24 20.26
CA TYR A 106 -7.31 6.42 19.05
C TYR A 106 -6.48 5.13 19.11
N TYR A 107 -5.30 5.17 19.72
CA TYR A 107 -4.44 4.01 19.91
C TYR A 107 -5.02 3.03 20.95
N GLU A 108 -5.50 3.54 22.08
CA GLU A 108 -6.22 2.76 23.09
C GLU A 108 -7.48 2.10 22.49
N GLN A 109 -8.23 2.81 21.65
CA GLN A 109 -9.36 2.24 20.90
C GLN A 109 -8.96 1.16 19.89
N ALA A 110 -7.78 1.25 19.28
CA ALA A 110 -7.30 0.24 18.34
C ALA A 110 -6.93 -1.05 19.08
N ILE A 111 -6.16 -0.93 20.17
CA ILE A 111 -5.77 -2.05 21.03
C ILE A 111 -6.98 -2.69 21.73
N ALA A 112 -7.95 -1.90 22.18
CA ALA A 112 -9.11 -2.43 22.91
C ALA A 112 -10.10 -3.23 22.03
N LYS A 113 -10.05 -3.07 20.70
CA LYS A 113 -10.94 -3.77 19.76
C LYS A 113 -10.48 -5.17 19.39
N ASP A 114 -9.19 -5.42 19.50
CA ASP A 114 -8.53 -6.67 19.14
C ASP A 114 -7.54 -6.93 20.30
N PRO A 115 -7.91 -7.74 21.30
CA PRO A 115 -7.34 -7.71 22.66
C PRO A 115 -5.97 -8.41 22.80
N ASP A 116 -5.18 -8.38 21.74
CA ASP A 116 -4.47 -9.56 21.29
C ASP A 116 -3.10 -9.13 20.65
N VAL A 117 -2.47 -7.96 20.90
CA VAL A 117 -1.20 -7.58 20.21
C VAL A 117 0.10 -7.61 21.03
N TYR A 118 1.19 -7.92 20.31
CA TYR A 118 2.55 -7.99 20.83
C TYR A 118 3.34 -6.69 20.64
N THR A 119 4.13 -6.34 21.66
CA THR A 119 5.57 -6.10 21.44
C THR A 119 6.32 -7.41 21.70
N TYR A 120 7.48 -7.60 21.06
CA TYR A 120 8.32 -8.79 21.28
C TYR A 120 8.59 -9.01 22.78
N PRO A 121 8.69 -10.27 23.26
CA PRO A 121 9.13 -10.53 24.62
C PRO A 121 10.58 -10.05 24.75
N ASP A 122 10.77 -8.94 25.43
CA ASP A 122 12.07 -8.40 25.80
C ASP A 122 12.31 -8.67 27.29
N GLU A 123 13.26 -9.57 27.55
CA GLU A 123 13.65 -10.01 28.89
C GLU A 123 14.20 -8.86 29.75
N LYS A 124 14.62 -7.73 29.13
CA LYS A 124 15.10 -6.54 29.84
C LYS A 124 13.97 -5.63 30.33
N THR A 125 12.81 -5.63 29.69
CA THR A 125 11.63 -4.84 30.07
C THR A 125 10.51 -5.68 30.68
N GLY A 126 10.56 -7.01 30.57
CA GLY A 126 9.58 -7.93 31.15
C GLY A 126 8.32 -8.12 30.29
N ALA A 127 8.36 -7.74 29.01
CA ALA A 127 7.23 -7.91 28.10
C ALA A 127 6.88 -9.40 27.92
N LYS A 128 5.59 -9.74 28.02
CA LYS A 128 5.08 -11.11 27.90
C LYS A 128 4.24 -11.27 26.65
N LYS A 129 4.27 -12.47 26.06
CA LYS A 129 3.47 -12.85 24.90
C LYS A 129 1.99 -13.04 25.29
N ILE A 130 1.10 -12.16 24.83
CA ILE A 130 -0.36 -12.26 25.05
C ILE A 130 -1.13 -12.03 23.71
N GLN A 131 -1.47 -13.14 23.04
CA GLN A 131 -2.46 -13.32 21.93
C GLN A 131 -2.28 -12.53 20.58
N LYS A 132 -3.21 -12.47 19.59
CA LYS A 132 -2.96 -12.06 18.15
C LYS A 132 -3.86 -10.97 17.43
N GLY A 133 -3.40 -9.70 17.33
CA GLY A 133 -4.07 -8.50 16.73
C GLY A 133 -4.39 -7.43 17.80
N ALA A 134 -4.21 -6.09 17.69
CA ALA A 134 -3.97 -5.14 16.59
C ALA A 134 -2.92 -4.02 16.92
N GLY A 135 -2.19 -3.52 15.91
CA GLY A 135 -1.13 -2.49 15.99
C GLY A 135 -1.49 -1.12 15.37
N HIS A 136 -0.57 -0.15 15.44
CA HIS A 136 -0.84 1.26 15.06
C HIS A 136 -0.61 1.62 13.58
N HIS A 137 0.15 0.79 12.85
CA HIS A 137 0.28 0.87 11.40
C HIS A 137 -1.00 0.40 10.70
N THR A 138 -1.40 1.02 9.60
CA THR A 138 -2.50 0.48 8.77
C THR A 138 -1.91 -0.46 7.73
N LEU A 139 -2.44 -1.68 7.60
CA LEU A 139 -2.00 -2.65 6.58
C LEU A 139 -3.14 -2.88 5.59
N VAL A 140 -2.89 -2.67 4.30
CA VAL A 140 -3.90 -2.84 3.25
C VAL A 140 -3.68 -4.19 2.55
N GLY A 141 -4.68 -5.06 2.56
CA GLY A 141 -4.57 -6.44 2.07
C GLY A 141 -5.43 -7.46 2.86
N PRO A 142 -5.08 -8.76 2.81
CA PRO A 142 -3.95 -9.35 2.09
C PRO A 142 -4.21 -9.48 0.58
N ILE A 143 -3.14 -9.50 -0.21
CA ILE A 143 -3.17 -9.82 -1.65
C ILE A 143 -2.71 -11.28 -1.80
N ASN A 144 -3.48 -12.11 -2.49
CA ASN A 144 -3.07 -13.47 -2.83
C ASN A 144 -2.34 -13.49 -4.17
N ILE A 145 -1.24 -14.23 -4.25
CA ILE A 145 -0.55 -14.52 -5.51
C ILE A 145 -1.00 -15.91 -5.96
N GLU A 146 -1.48 -16.05 -7.19
CA GLU A 146 -1.80 -17.37 -7.76
C GLU A 146 -0.55 -18.26 -7.82
N GLU A 147 -0.74 -19.55 -7.58
CA GLU A 147 0.30 -20.61 -7.65
C GLU A 147 1.47 -20.49 -6.64
N ALA A 148 1.50 -19.47 -5.77
CA ALA A 148 2.56 -19.32 -4.76
C ALA A 148 2.42 -20.33 -3.60
N GLU A 149 3.49 -21.09 -3.32
CA GLU A 149 3.54 -22.13 -2.30
C GLU A 149 4.52 -21.82 -1.14
N PRO A 150 4.34 -22.44 0.05
CA PRO A 150 5.28 -22.28 1.17
C PRO A 150 6.69 -22.78 0.84
N GLY A 151 7.61 -21.84 0.64
CA GLY A 151 9.00 -22.09 0.22
C GLY A 151 9.44 -21.21 -0.93
N ASP A 152 8.48 -20.64 -1.67
CA ASP A 152 8.73 -19.68 -2.74
C ASP A 152 9.24 -18.32 -2.22
N VAL A 153 9.83 -17.56 -3.14
CA VAL A 153 10.29 -16.18 -2.91
C VAL A 153 9.40 -15.21 -3.66
N LEU A 154 8.68 -14.36 -2.92
CA LEU A 154 7.96 -13.23 -3.50
C LEU A 154 8.92 -12.06 -3.75
N GLN A 155 9.18 -11.73 -5.01
CA GLN A 155 9.77 -10.44 -5.39
C GLN A 155 8.68 -9.37 -5.36
N VAL A 156 8.92 -8.26 -4.65
CA VAL A 156 8.08 -7.06 -4.68
C VAL A 156 8.93 -5.90 -5.19
N GLU A 157 8.53 -5.29 -6.29
CA GLU A 157 9.20 -4.12 -6.87
C GLU A 157 8.33 -2.87 -6.66
N ILE A 158 8.88 -1.86 -5.98
CA ILE A 158 8.19 -0.59 -5.73
C ILE A 158 8.47 0.34 -6.92
N LEU A 159 7.56 0.34 -7.90
CA LEU A 159 7.71 1.07 -9.16
C LEU A 159 7.61 2.59 -9.01
N ALA A 160 6.77 3.04 -8.08
CA ALA A 160 6.52 4.44 -7.75
C ALA A 160 5.99 4.54 -6.32
N ILE A 161 6.12 5.73 -5.72
CA ILE A 161 5.47 6.12 -4.47
C ILE A 161 4.83 7.48 -4.72
N ASP A 162 3.54 7.60 -4.43
CA ASP A 162 2.81 8.86 -4.47
C ASP A 162 2.48 9.32 -3.04
N PRO A 163 3.13 10.38 -2.52
CA PRO A 163 2.86 10.88 -1.17
C PRO A 163 1.49 11.55 -1.08
N GLY A 164 0.71 11.19 -0.05
CA GLY A 164 -0.50 11.94 0.31
C GLY A 164 -0.21 13.35 0.83
N ASP A 165 -1.27 14.13 1.04
CA ASP A 165 -1.22 15.58 1.36
C ASP A 165 -0.36 15.99 2.57
N TYR A 166 0.00 15.06 3.47
CA TYR A 166 0.78 15.33 4.68
C TYR A 166 1.53 14.09 5.20
N GLY A 167 2.62 14.35 5.92
CA GLY A 167 3.30 13.38 6.79
C GLY A 167 3.27 13.82 8.25
N PHE A 168 3.71 12.94 9.15
CA PHE A 168 3.88 13.24 10.58
C PHE A 168 5.17 12.61 11.12
N ASN A 169 5.69 13.12 12.24
CA ASN A 169 6.87 12.63 12.94
C ASN A 169 6.64 12.70 14.46
#